data_AF-A0A2H9PR75-F1
#
_entry.id   AF-A0A2H9PR75-F1
#
_cell.length_a   1.000
_cell.length_b   1.000
_cell.length_c   1.000
_cell.angle_alpha   90.00
_cell.angle_beta   90.00
_cell.angle_gamma   90.00
#
_symmetry.space_group_name_H-M   'P 1'
#
loop_
_entity.id
_entity.type
_entity.pdbx_description
1 polymer ?
#
loop_
_entity_poly.entity_id
_entity_poly.type
_entity_poly.pdbx_seq_one_letter_code
_entity_poly.pdbx_strand_id
1 'polypeptide(L)'
;MLEENSNNGGRFAKNKQVSKLLEWYDKNYKKLLIIPIVMLMLSIGVIYYKYSTTGDFIDKDISLKGGITITIPSEDVDADSLKTYLLSEFPGSDISARTLMRLGKKTGVTISTSDIDSKQLLNSLKTKYGDIDYNVEEMGSSLGESFFKETFTAILFAFLFIAIVVFFYFRQPIPSLAIVLSAFSNMVVTLAVINLLGVKLSTAGVAAFLMLIGYSVDTNILLSTKVLKRKGGEVIDRIINGMKTGLTMTLTTVTAIVVAYLFSQSAALSQIMLILIIGLLTDVLNTWVQNAGILRLYLERRTKNG
;
A
#
# COMPACT_ATOMS: atom_id res chain seq x y z
N MET A 1 -54.43 -14.29 10.37
CA MET A 1 -54.19 -13.45 9.18
C MET A 1 -52.69 -13.29 9.02
N LEU A 2 -52.15 -14.02 8.03
CA LEU A 2 -50.95 -13.77 7.21
C LEU A 2 -49.67 -13.36 7.96
N GLU A 3 -48.73 -14.28 8.23
CA GLU A 3 -47.62 -14.64 7.32
C GLU A 3 -47.03 -13.43 6.58
N GLU A 4 -45.98 -12.83 7.15
CA GLU A 4 -45.10 -11.92 6.41
C GLU A 4 -43.62 -12.20 6.72
N ASN A 5 -42.98 -12.79 5.69
CA ASN A 5 -41.57 -12.70 5.34
C ASN A 5 -40.49 -13.28 6.27
N SER A 6 -40.31 -14.61 6.20
CA SER A 6 -39.01 -15.27 6.38
C SER A 6 -38.14 -15.29 5.10
N ASN A 7 -38.36 -14.39 4.14
CA ASN A 7 -37.77 -14.50 2.80
C ASN A 7 -36.65 -13.49 2.51
N ASN A 8 -35.62 -13.46 3.37
CA ASN A 8 -34.35 -12.76 3.04
C ASN A 8 -33.14 -13.69 2.90
N GLY A 9 -33.32 -15.01 3.02
CA GLY A 9 -32.33 -16.01 2.62
C GLY A 9 -32.24 -16.25 1.10
N GLY A 10 -33.09 -15.59 0.30
CA GLY A 10 -33.38 -16.00 -1.08
C GLY A 10 -32.67 -15.28 -2.23
N ARG A 11 -31.74 -14.35 -2.00
CA ARG A 11 -31.12 -13.60 -3.13
C ARG A 11 -29.82 -14.18 -3.68
N PHE A 12 -29.17 -15.12 -2.99
CA PHE A 12 -27.96 -15.81 -3.47
C PHE A 12 -28.20 -17.24 -3.95
N ALA A 13 -29.30 -17.86 -3.54
CA ALA A 13 -29.70 -19.19 -3.98
C ALA A 13 -29.99 -19.32 -5.48
N LYS A 14 -30.02 -18.21 -6.25
CA LYS A 14 -30.31 -18.22 -7.70
C LYS A 14 -29.09 -18.37 -8.60
N ASN A 15 -27.86 -18.14 -8.13
CA ASN A 15 -26.66 -18.33 -8.96
C ASN A 15 -25.85 -19.53 -8.48
N LYS A 16 -26.02 -20.66 -9.18
CA LYS A 16 -25.42 -21.97 -8.86
C LYS A 16 -23.88 -21.96 -8.82
N GLN A 17 -23.23 -21.02 -9.51
CA GLN A 17 -21.76 -20.88 -9.45
C GLN A 17 -21.32 -20.14 -8.18
N VAL A 18 -22.04 -19.08 -7.80
CA VAL A 18 -21.76 -18.33 -6.57
C VAL A 18 -22.02 -19.20 -5.34
N SER A 19 -23.10 -19.99 -5.33
CA SER A 19 -23.38 -20.90 -4.21
C SER A 19 -22.27 -21.95 -4.03
N LYS A 20 -21.79 -22.56 -5.11
CA LYS A 20 -20.67 -23.52 -5.05
C LYS A 20 -19.37 -22.89 -4.54
N LEU A 21 -19.06 -21.66 -4.94
CA LEU A 21 -17.86 -20.96 -4.51
C LEU A 21 -17.93 -20.59 -3.02
N LEU A 22 -19.12 -20.20 -2.55
CA LEU A 22 -19.39 -19.92 -1.15
C LEU A 22 -19.30 -21.18 -0.28
N GLU A 23 -19.87 -22.30 -0.72
CA GLU A 23 -19.73 -23.60 -0.04
C GLU A 23 -18.27 -24.06 0.03
N TRP A 24 -17.51 -23.85 -1.05
CA TRP A 24 -16.08 -24.17 -1.07
C TRP A 24 -15.28 -23.28 -0.11
N TYR A 25 -15.52 -21.97 -0.10
CA TYR A 25 -14.90 -21.05 0.85
C TYR A 25 -15.26 -21.45 2.29
N ASP A 26 -16.54 -21.76 2.51
CA ASP A 26 -17.03 -22.13 3.82
C ASP A 26 -16.35 -23.40 4.35
N LYS A 27 -16.16 -24.40 3.48
CA LYS A 27 -15.47 -25.64 3.84
C LYS A 27 -13.96 -25.49 4.04
N ASN A 28 -13.31 -24.56 3.34
CA ASN A 28 -11.85 -24.48 3.26
C ASN A 28 -11.23 -23.26 3.95
N TYR A 29 -12.00 -22.42 4.65
CA TYR A 29 -11.51 -21.17 5.23
C TYR A 29 -10.26 -21.31 6.12
N LYS A 30 -10.12 -22.41 6.88
CA LYS A 30 -8.91 -22.67 7.70
C LYS A 30 -7.66 -22.87 6.85
N LYS A 31 -7.80 -23.52 5.69
CA LYS A 31 -6.70 -23.71 4.74
C LYS A 31 -6.39 -22.41 4.00
N LEU A 32 -7.42 -21.61 3.71
CA LEU A 32 -7.27 -20.30 3.06
C LEU A 32 -6.44 -19.33 3.92
N LEU A 33 -6.51 -19.41 5.25
CA LEU A 33 -5.66 -18.62 6.16
C LEU A 33 -4.15 -18.81 5.94
N ILE A 34 -3.73 -19.93 5.33
CA ILE A 34 -2.31 -20.17 5.02
C ILE A 34 -1.80 -19.16 3.98
N ILE A 35 -2.64 -18.74 3.04
CA ILE A 35 -2.26 -17.85 1.92
C ILE A 35 -1.69 -16.50 2.44
N PRO A 36 -2.43 -15.70 3.24
CA PRO A 36 -1.91 -14.43 3.74
C PRO A 36 -0.71 -14.60 4.68
N ILE A 37 -0.64 -15.70 5.43
CA ILE A 37 0.52 -16.00 6.29
C ILE A 37 1.77 -16.26 5.44
N VAL A 38 1.67 -17.09 4.41
CA VAL A 38 2.78 -17.36 3.49
C VAL A 38 3.18 -16.09 2.75
N MET A 39 2.21 -15.30 2.29
CA MET A 39 2.47 -14.01 1.63
C MET A 39 3.22 -13.04 2.55
N LEU A 40 2.84 -12.95 3.82
CA LEU A 40 3.54 -12.15 4.82
C LEU A 40 4.97 -12.65 5.05
N MET A 41 5.14 -13.97 5.22
CA MET A 41 6.47 -14.56 5.43
C MET A 41 7.40 -14.34 4.24
N LEU A 42 6.90 -14.50 3.01
CA LEU A 42 7.64 -14.19 1.79
C LEU A 42 8.02 -12.71 1.73
N SER A 43 7.10 -11.82 2.09
CA SER A 43 7.33 -10.37 2.10
C SER A 43 8.41 -9.97 3.11
N ILE A 44 8.38 -10.55 4.31
CA ILE A 44 9.44 -10.38 5.32
C ILE A 44 10.78 -10.90 4.76
N GLY A 45 10.78 -12.07 4.10
CA GLY A 45 11.97 -12.62 3.46
C GLY A 45 12.57 -11.70 2.39
N VAL A 46 11.73 -11.09 1.54
CA VAL A 46 12.15 -10.10 0.54
C VAL A 46 12.78 -8.87 1.20
N ILE A 47 12.14 -8.33 2.24
CA ILE A 47 12.64 -7.16 2.97
C ILE A 47 13.97 -7.50 3.68
N TYR A 48 14.06 -8.69 4.28
CA TYR A 48 15.29 -9.15 4.93
C TYR A 48 16.43 -9.37 3.93
N TYR A 49 16.15 -9.98 2.78
CA TYR A 49 17.14 -10.13 1.70
C TYR A 49 17.65 -8.77 1.22
N LYS A 50 16.75 -7.80 1.07
CA LYS A 50 17.13 -6.41 0.76
C LYS A 50 18.03 -5.83 1.85
N TYR A 51 17.62 -5.90 3.12
CA TYR A 51 18.42 -5.44 4.24
C TYR A 51 19.82 -6.07 4.29
N SER A 52 19.93 -7.38 4.05
CA SER A 52 21.22 -8.07 4.04
C SER A 52 22.14 -7.69 2.87
N THR A 53 21.60 -7.17 1.77
CA THR A 53 22.38 -6.83 0.57
C THR A 53 22.69 -5.34 0.49
N THR A 54 21.78 -4.46 0.90
CA THR A 54 21.93 -3.00 0.82
C THR A 54 22.19 -2.32 2.17
N GLY A 55 22.05 -3.03 3.29
CA GLY A 55 22.15 -2.46 4.65
C GLY A 55 20.90 -1.70 5.10
N ASP A 56 19.92 -1.53 4.22
CA ASP A 56 18.67 -0.80 4.45
C ASP A 56 17.48 -1.68 4.06
N PHE A 57 16.40 -1.65 4.85
CA PHE A 57 15.19 -2.45 4.58
C PHE A 57 14.36 -1.90 3.41
N ILE A 58 14.68 -0.70 2.93
CA ILE A 58 14.00 -0.02 1.84
C ILE A 58 14.95 0.96 1.16
N ASP A 59 14.85 1.09 -0.16
CA ASP A 59 15.57 2.15 -0.86
C ASP A 59 14.92 3.49 -0.57
N LYS A 60 15.65 4.39 0.09
CA LYS A 60 15.17 5.75 0.41
C LYS A 60 15.39 6.68 -0.78
N ASP A 61 14.40 7.48 -1.09
CA ASP A 61 14.49 8.58 -2.02
C ASP A 61 15.24 9.77 -1.38
N ILE A 62 15.59 10.75 -2.19
CA ILE A 62 16.31 11.95 -1.77
C ILE A 62 15.52 12.78 -0.78
N SER A 63 14.20 12.80 -0.92
CA SER A 63 13.32 13.39 0.09
C SER A 63 13.40 12.70 1.47
N LEU A 64 14.09 11.57 1.62
CA LEU A 64 14.36 10.92 2.92
C LEU A 64 15.86 10.81 3.25
N LYS A 65 16.76 10.86 2.26
CA LYS A 65 18.22 10.88 2.48
C LYS A 65 18.83 12.29 2.54
N GLY A 66 18.14 13.27 1.95
CA GLY A 66 18.70 14.56 1.51
C GLY A 66 19.44 14.45 0.18
N GLY A 67 19.56 15.58 -0.51
CA GLY A 67 20.11 15.73 -1.85
C GLY A 67 19.28 16.67 -2.72
N ILE A 68 19.51 16.60 -4.04
CA ILE A 68 18.90 17.47 -5.04
C ILE A 68 18.12 16.63 -6.06
N THR A 69 16.92 17.09 -6.40
CA THR A 69 16.10 16.55 -7.47
C THR A 69 15.83 17.62 -8.51
N ILE A 70 16.10 17.31 -9.79
CA ILE A 70 15.84 18.17 -10.93
C ILE A 70 14.82 17.49 -11.83
N THR A 71 13.73 18.18 -12.14
CA THR A 71 12.72 17.71 -13.09
C THR A 71 12.78 18.53 -14.37
N ILE A 72 12.98 17.85 -15.49
CA ILE A 72 13.05 18.41 -16.84
C ILE A 72 11.79 17.96 -17.59
N PRO A 73 10.81 18.85 -17.85
CA PRO A 73 9.59 18.52 -18.57
C PRO A 73 9.84 18.51 -20.10
N SER A 74 10.65 17.56 -20.58
CA SER A 74 10.96 17.39 -22.00
C SER A 74 10.79 15.96 -22.47
N GLU A 75 10.14 15.77 -23.63
CA GLU A 75 9.99 14.47 -24.27
C GLU A 75 11.32 13.96 -24.88
N ASP A 76 12.23 14.87 -25.22
CA ASP A 76 13.46 14.59 -25.97
C ASP A 76 14.60 14.06 -25.08
N VAL A 77 14.56 14.35 -23.77
CA VAL A 77 15.64 14.02 -22.84
C VAL A 77 15.49 12.58 -22.35
N ASP A 78 16.34 11.66 -22.76
CA ASP A 78 16.29 10.25 -22.32
C ASP A 78 16.91 10.04 -20.92
N ALA A 79 16.19 9.34 -20.03
CA ALA A 79 16.61 9.17 -18.64
C ALA A 79 17.86 8.29 -18.50
N ASP A 80 17.95 7.19 -19.26
CA ASP A 80 19.07 6.25 -19.18
C ASP A 80 20.35 6.86 -19.77
N SER A 81 20.22 7.54 -20.90
CA SER A 81 21.30 8.30 -21.55
C SER A 81 21.80 9.44 -20.66
N LEU A 82 20.89 10.09 -19.93
CA LEU A 82 21.22 11.15 -19.00
C LEU A 82 21.92 10.61 -17.75
N LYS A 83 21.40 9.54 -17.17
CA LYS A 83 22.04 8.85 -16.05
C LYS A 83 23.45 8.41 -16.39
N THR A 84 23.64 7.80 -17.57
CA THR A 84 24.96 7.32 -18.02
C THR A 84 25.95 8.47 -18.17
N TYR A 85 25.52 9.59 -18.75
CA TYR A 85 26.33 10.79 -18.87
C TYR A 85 26.73 11.36 -17.51
N LEU A 86 25.77 11.53 -16.60
CA LEU A 86 26.05 12.07 -15.27
C LEU A 86 26.96 11.13 -14.45
N LEU A 87 26.81 9.81 -14.58
CA LEU A 87 27.71 8.84 -13.95
C LEU A 87 29.12 8.89 -14.53
N SER A 88 29.28 9.24 -15.81
CA SER A 88 30.61 9.42 -16.42
C SER A 88 31.31 10.69 -15.96
N GLU A 89 30.53 11.75 -15.67
CA GLU A 89 31.04 13.04 -15.20
C GLU A 89 31.29 13.04 -13.68
N PHE A 90 30.45 12.33 -12.92
CA PHE A 90 30.51 12.21 -11.46
C PHE A 90 30.62 10.75 -11.01
N PRO A 91 31.78 10.10 -11.23
CA PRO A 91 31.96 8.69 -10.88
C PRO A 91 31.79 8.47 -9.37
N GLY A 92 30.98 7.48 -9.00
CA GLY A 92 30.76 7.08 -7.60
C GLY A 92 29.61 7.78 -6.87
N SER A 93 28.86 8.66 -7.54
CA SER A 93 27.68 9.33 -6.97
C SER A 93 26.39 8.50 -7.09
N ASP A 94 25.48 8.56 -6.10
CA ASP A 94 24.14 7.93 -6.18
C ASP A 94 23.21 8.76 -7.07
N ILE A 95 23.33 8.58 -8.39
CA ILE A 95 22.45 9.21 -9.38
C ILE A 95 21.30 8.28 -9.76
N SER A 96 20.08 8.78 -9.63
CA SER A 96 18.86 8.15 -10.11
C SER A 96 18.18 9.02 -11.15
N ALA A 97 17.93 8.49 -12.33
CA ALA A 97 17.09 9.12 -13.34
C ALA A 97 15.82 8.30 -13.54
N ARG A 98 14.68 8.96 -13.68
CA ARG A 98 13.38 8.33 -13.94
C ARG A 98 12.65 9.07 -15.04
N THR A 99 12.11 8.31 -15.99
CA THR A 99 11.23 8.84 -17.03
C THR A 99 9.84 9.08 -16.46
N LEU A 100 9.30 10.27 -16.72
CA LEU A 100 7.90 10.59 -16.47
C LEU A 100 7.09 10.16 -17.71
N MET A 101 6.09 9.30 -17.49
CA MET A 101 5.21 8.80 -18.54
C MET A 101 3.76 9.20 -18.28
N ARG A 102 3.04 9.57 -19.34
CA ARG A 102 1.61 9.85 -19.35
C ARG A 102 0.96 9.13 -20.53
N LEU A 103 0.01 8.24 -20.25
CA LEU A 103 -0.71 7.48 -21.30
C LEU A 103 0.23 6.77 -22.30
N GLY A 104 1.39 6.28 -21.83
CA GLY A 104 2.41 5.64 -22.67
C GLY A 104 3.30 6.60 -23.46
N LYS A 105 3.12 7.92 -23.33
CA LYS A 105 4.01 8.94 -23.88
C LYS A 105 4.95 9.48 -22.81
N LYS A 106 6.19 9.74 -23.19
CA LYS A 106 7.18 10.36 -22.32
C LYS A 106 6.89 11.85 -22.19
N THR A 107 6.86 12.38 -20.98
CA THR A 107 6.56 13.79 -20.69
C THR A 107 7.70 14.54 -20.02
N GLY A 108 8.73 13.82 -19.56
CA GLY A 108 9.86 14.44 -18.87
C GLY A 108 10.79 13.42 -18.23
N VAL A 109 11.82 13.93 -17.55
CA VAL A 109 12.77 13.15 -16.77
C VAL A 109 13.00 13.83 -15.43
N THR A 110 13.06 13.03 -14.38
CA THR A 110 13.49 13.47 -13.05
C THR A 110 14.84 12.85 -12.73
N ILE A 111 15.78 13.67 -12.27
CA ILE A 111 17.12 13.28 -11.84
C ILE A 111 17.23 13.57 -10.35
N SER A 112 17.80 12.65 -9.60
CA SER A 112 17.94 12.73 -8.17
C SER A 112 19.37 12.31 -7.81
N THR A 113 20.13 13.17 -7.12
CA THR A 113 21.47 12.86 -6.56
C THR A 113 21.66 13.41 -5.13
N SER A 114 22.34 12.66 -4.26
CA SER A 114 22.67 13.09 -2.89
C SER A 114 24.05 13.74 -2.74
N ASP A 115 24.95 13.51 -3.71
CA ASP A 115 26.39 13.72 -3.52
C ASP A 115 26.95 14.87 -4.38
N ILE A 116 26.09 15.51 -5.18
CA ILE A 116 26.48 16.54 -6.15
C ILE A 116 25.80 17.85 -5.80
N ASP A 117 26.55 18.95 -5.82
CA ASP A 117 26.02 20.30 -5.59
C ASP A 117 25.06 20.74 -6.72
N SER A 118 24.03 21.52 -6.37
CA SER A 118 22.98 21.91 -7.32
C SER A 118 23.54 22.73 -8.48
N LYS A 119 24.55 23.59 -8.25
CA LYS A 119 25.18 24.38 -9.31
C LYS A 119 26.01 23.51 -10.24
N GLN A 120 26.73 22.53 -9.70
CA GLN A 120 27.53 21.61 -10.49
C GLN A 120 26.63 20.79 -11.43
N LEU A 121 25.55 20.22 -10.87
CA LEU A 121 24.60 19.44 -11.66
C LEU A 121 23.91 20.29 -12.75
N LEU A 122 23.51 21.51 -12.42
CA LEU A 122 22.90 22.43 -13.39
C LEU A 122 23.86 22.83 -14.52
N ASN A 123 25.13 23.06 -14.20
CA ASN A 123 26.15 23.37 -15.21
C ASN A 123 26.38 22.20 -16.17
N SER A 124 26.44 20.97 -15.66
CA SER A 124 26.56 19.77 -16.49
C SER A 124 25.34 19.59 -17.41
N LEU A 125 24.13 19.82 -16.89
CA LEU A 125 22.91 19.77 -17.70
C LEU A 125 22.89 20.85 -18.80
N LYS A 126 23.29 22.08 -18.46
CA LYS A 126 23.38 23.19 -19.42
C LYS A 126 24.41 22.94 -20.51
N THR A 127 25.53 22.30 -20.16
CA THR A 127 26.58 21.92 -21.13
C THR A 127 26.05 20.91 -22.15
N LYS A 128 25.25 19.93 -21.71
CA LYS A 128 24.76 18.86 -22.57
C LYS A 128 23.53 19.23 -23.40
N TYR A 129 22.57 19.94 -22.81
CA TYR A 129 21.27 20.21 -23.43
C TYR A 129 20.99 21.70 -23.71
N GLY A 130 21.88 22.61 -23.32
CA GLY A 130 21.65 24.05 -23.44
C GLY A 130 20.70 24.59 -22.35
N ASP A 131 20.05 25.73 -22.63
CA ASP A 131 19.00 26.25 -21.76
C ASP A 131 17.73 25.41 -21.95
N ILE A 132 17.44 24.59 -20.96
CA ILE A 132 16.22 23.80 -20.85
C ILE A 132 15.43 24.26 -19.62
N ASP A 133 14.11 24.22 -19.69
CA ASP A 133 13.29 24.44 -18.52
C ASP A 133 13.51 23.31 -17.51
N TYR A 134 13.68 23.67 -16.24
CA TYR A 134 13.83 22.70 -15.16
C TYR A 134 13.21 23.23 -13.86
N ASN A 135 12.82 22.30 -13.00
CA ASN A 135 12.45 22.59 -11.62
C ASN A 135 13.46 21.92 -10.68
N VAL A 136 13.98 22.64 -9.69
CA VAL A 136 14.95 22.13 -8.72
C VAL A 136 14.32 22.07 -7.34
N GLU A 137 14.43 20.91 -6.70
CA GLU A 137 14.07 20.68 -5.31
C GLU A 137 15.33 20.23 -4.57
N GLU A 138 15.73 20.96 -3.53
CA GLU A 138 16.92 20.66 -2.73
C GLU A 138 16.54 20.44 -1.28
N MET A 139 17.10 19.39 -0.67
CA MET A 139 16.83 19.03 0.71
C MET A 139 18.11 18.65 1.44
N GLY A 140 18.39 19.28 2.58
CA GLY A 140 19.59 18.96 3.36
C GLY A 140 19.59 17.54 3.92
N SER A 141 20.76 16.89 3.96
CA SER A 141 20.96 15.53 4.49
C SER A 141 20.49 15.36 5.94
N SER A 142 20.86 16.31 6.82
CA SER A 142 20.41 16.33 8.22
C SER A 142 18.87 16.39 8.34
N LEU A 143 18.24 17.19 7.48
CA LEU A 143 16.79 17.33 7.46
C LEU A 143 16.11 16.03 6.96
N GLY A 144 16.66 15.39 5.92
CA GLY A 144 16.18 14.09 5.43
C GLY A 144 16.26 13.00 6.48
N GLU A 145 17.40 12.89 7.17
CA GLU A 145 17.58 11.89 8.22
C GLU A 145 16.60 12.11 9.39
N SER A 146 16.37 13.37 9.80
CA SER A 146 15.36 13.69 10.82
C SER A 146 13.95 13.30 10.36
N PHE A 147 13.57 13.66 9.14
CA PHE A 147 12.26 13.31 8.59
C PHE A 147 12.04 11.80 8.51
N PHE A 148 13.06 11.03 8.16
CA PHE A 148 12.97 9.58 8.14
C PHE A 148 12.73 8.99 9.54
N LYS A 149 13.44 9.47 10.56
CA LYS A 149 13.26 9.05 11.95
C LYS A 149 11.88 9.42 12.49
N GLU A 150 11.44 10.65 12.24
CA GLU A 150 10.12 11.15 12.65
C GLU A 150 8.99 10.37 11.98
N THR A 151 9.13 10.09 10.68
CA THR A 151 8.22 9.24 9.92
C THR A 151 8.05 7.87 10.54
N PHE A 152 9.16 7.19 10.85
CA PHE A 152 9.12 5.85 11.42
C PHE A 152 8.42 5.86 12.78
N THR A 153 8.70 6.89 13.58
CA THR A 153 8.04 7.13 14.87
C THR A 153 6.55 7.39 14.70
N ALA A 154 6.14 8.18 13.70
CA ALA A 154 4.75 8.47 13.41
C ALA A 154 3.96 7.21 13.00
N ILE A 155 4.56 6.31 12.22
CA ILE A 155 3.95 5.03 11.85
C ILE A 155 3.72 4.17 13.10
N LEU A 156 4.69 4.10 14.01
CA LEU A 156 4.56 3.35 15.26
C LEU A 156 3.41 3.89 16.12
N PHE A 157 3.33 5.22 16.27
CA PHE A 157 2.21 5.87 16.98
C PHE A 157 0.87 5.64 16.27
N ALA A 158 0.82 5.64 14.94
CA ALA A 158 -0.40 5.35 14.18
C ALA A 158 -0.94 3.96 14.51
N PHE A 159 -0.08 2.92 14.50
CA PHE A 159 -0.47 1.57 14.88
C PHE A 159 -0.92 1.48 16.35
N LEU A 160 -0.22 2.17 17.26
CA LEU A 160 -0.60 2.21 18.67
C LEU A 160 -1.99 2.82 18.87
N PHE A 161 -2.26 3.99 18.28
CA PHE A 161 -3.55 4.66 18.40
C PHE A 161 -4.68 3.85 17.75
N ILE A 162 -4.44 3.24 16.59
CA ILE A 162 -5.40 2.35 15.94
C ILE A 162 -5.71 1.15 16.83
N ALA A 163 -4.70 0.52 17.43
CA ALA A 163 -4.91 -0.61 18.33
C ALA A 163 -5.80 -0.20 19.52
N ILE A 164 -5.56 0.97 20.11
CA ILE A 164 -6.36 1.53 21.21
C ILE A 164 -7.82 1.76 20.76
N VAL A 165 -8.02 2.48 19.64
CA VAL A 165 -9.36 2.83 19.14
C VAL A 165 -10.16 1.57 18.82
N VAL A 166 -9.55 0.61 18.12
CA VAL A 166 -10.18 -0.65 17.74
C VAL A 166 -10.48 -1.51 18.98
N PHE A 167 -9.60 -1.53 19.96
CA PHE A 167 -9.84 -2.21 21.23
C PHE A 167 -11.05 -1.64 21.97
N PHE A 168 -11.13 -0.31 22.12
CA PHE A 168 -12.29 0.32 22.77
C PHE A 168 -13.60 0.13 22.00
N TYR A 169 -13.55 0.12 20.66
CA TYR A 169 -14.74 -0.03 19.83
C TYR A 169 -15.37 -1.44 19.89
N PHE A 170 -14.53 -2.49 19.88
CA PHE A 170 -15.01 -3.89 19.92
C PHE A 170 -15.06 -4.49 21.32
N ARG A 171 -14.27 -3.96 22.26
CA ARG A 171 -14.12 -4.47 23.64
C ARG A 171 -13.76 -5.96 23.69
N GLN A 172 -13.08 -6.46 22.66
CA GLN A 172 -12.69 -7.87 22.53
C GLN A 172 -11.27 -7.95 21.96
N PRO A 173 -10.31 -8.59 22.66
CA PRO A 173 -8.90 -8.55 22.26
C PRO A 173 -8.62 -9.27 20.94
N ILE A 174 -9.32 -10.38 20.65
CA ILE A 174 -9.06 -11.21 19.47
C ILE A 174 -9.45 -10.49 18.17
N PRO A 175 -10.68 -9.96 18.00
CA PRO A 175 -11.03 -9.14 16.84
C PRO A 175 -10.14 -7.90 16.68
N SER A 176 -9.79 -7.23 17.79
CA SER A 176 -8.95 -6.05 17.73
C SER A 176 -7.54 -6.37 17.23
N LEU A 177 -6.94 -7.46 17.73
CA LEU A 177 -5.64 -7.94 17.24
C LEU A 177 -5.71 -8.38 15.77
N ALA A 178 -6.81 -9.02 15.34
CA ALA A 178 -6.99 -9.44 13.95
C ALA A 178 -6.97 -8.24 12.97
N ILE A 179 -7.63 -7.14 13.34
CA ILE A 179 -7.64 -5.90 12.54
C ILE A 179 -6.24 -5.29 12.46
N VAL A 180 -5.55 -5.15 13.59
CA VAL A 180 -4.19 -4.58 13.64
C VAL A 180 -3.20 -5.46 12.86
N LEU A 181 -3.30 -6.78 13.00
CA LEU A 181 -2.47 -7.74 12.29
C LEU A 181 -2.71 -7.70 10.78
N SER A 182 -3.97 -7.54 10.35
CA SER A 182 -4.34 -7.39 8.93
C SER A 182 -3.70 -6.13 8.33
N ALA A 183 -3.83 -4.99 9.02
CA ALA A 183 -3.23 -3.72 8.59
C ALA A 183 -1.69 -3.77 8.56
N PHE A 184 -1.08 -4.40 9.58
CA PHE A 184 0.37 -4.61 9.61
C PHE A 184 0.83 -5.50 8.45
N SER A 185 0.14 -6.62 8.21
CA SER A 185 0.44 -7.52 7.09
C SER A 185 0.32 -6.79 5.76
N ASN A 186 -0.69 -5.94 5.61
CA ASN A 186 -0.88 -5.14 4.40
C ASN A 186 0.28 -4.16 4.15
N MET A 187 0.74 -3.47 5.19
CA MET A 187 1.88 -2.56 5.10
C MET A 187 3.15 -3.30 4.70
N VAL A 188 3.47 -4.42 5.36
CA VAL A 188 4.69 -5.21 5.10
C VAL A 188 4.70 -5.78 3.69
N VAL A 189 3.57 -6.33 3.24
CA VAL A 189 3.45 -6.88 1.89
C VAL A 189 3.58 -5.78 0.83
N THR A 190 2.91 -4.64 1.03
CA THR A 190 3.03 -3.49 0.10
C THR A 190 4.46 -2.99 0.01
N LEU A 191 5.15 -2.89 1.16
CA LEU A 191 6.55 -2.51 1.23
C LEU A 191 7.46 -3.48 0.47
N ALA A 192 7.24 -4.79 0.62
CA ALA A 192 8.00 -5.81 -0.10
C ALA A 192 7.79 -5.70 -1.63
N VAL A 193 6.56 -5.49 -2.09
CA VAL A 193 6.27 -5.32 -3.53
C VAL A 193 6.95 -4.05 -4.07
N ILE A 194 6.91 -2.94 -3.34
CA ILE A 194 7.59 -1.70 -3.73
C ILE A 194 9.11 -1.89 -3.85
N ASN A 195 9.72 -2.64 -2.91
CA ASN A 195 11.13 -3.01 -2.98
C ASN A 195 11.45 -3.87 -4.21
N LEU A 196 10.59 -4.83 -4.56
CA LEU A 196 10.76 -5.66 -5.77
C LEU A 196 10.65 -4.85 -7.06
N LEU A 197 9.82 -3.80 -7.06
CA LEU A 197 9.69 -2.87 -8.18
C LEU A 197 10.85 -1.85 -8.25
N GLY A 198 11.77 -1.85 -7.29
CA GLY A 198 12.90 -0.91 -7.24
C GLY A 198 12.49 0.55 -7.06
N VAL A 199 11.30 0.80 -6.53
CA VAL A 199 10.78 2.16 -6.32
C VAL A 199 11.36 2.72 -5.02
N LYS A 200 12.24 3.72 -5.11
CA LYS A 200 12.76 4.42 -3.91
C LYS A 200 11.63 5.18 -3.20
N LEU A 201 11.52 5.02 -1.88
CA LEU A 201 10.47 5.62 -1.04
C LEU A 201 10.75 7.09 -0.76
N SER A 202 9.82 7.96 -1.14
CA SER A 202 9.83 9.38 -0.80
C SER A 202 8.98 9.69 0.43
N THR A 203 9.02 10.94 0.90
CA THR A 203 8.06 11.47 1.88
C THR A 203 6.61 11.33 1.42
N ALA A 204 6.34 11.50 0.13
CA ALA A 204 5.02 11.24 -0.44
C ALA A 204 4.64 9.76 -0.32
N GLY A 205 5.59 8.85 -0.55
CA GLY A 205 5.36 7.42 -0.37
C GLY A 205 5.08 7.03 1.08
N VAL A 206 5.73 7.68 2.04
CA VAL A 206 5.42 7.54 3.47
C VAL A 206 3.97 7.95 3.76
N ALA A 207 3.54 9.10 3.25
CA ALA A 207 2.16 9.56 3.41
C ALA A 207 1.16 8.55 2.83
N ALA A 208 1.51 7.91 1.70
CA ALA A 208 0.71 6.84 1.12
C ALA A 208 0.59 5.61 2.03
N PHE A 209 1.65 5.21 2.72
CA PHE A 209 1.59 4.14 3.72
C PHE A 209 0.70 4.50 4.92
N LEU A 210 0.78 5.73 5.42
CA LEU A 210 -0.11 6.21 6.49
C LEU A 210 -1.58 6.18 6.05
N MET A 211 -1.87 6.63 4.82
CA MET A 211 -3.20 6.56 4.22
C MET A 211 -3.68 5.11 4.02
N LEU A 212 -2.78 4.21 3.59
CA LEU A 212 -3.06 2.80 3.40
C LEU A 212 -3.46 2.09 4.71
N ILE A 213 -2.79 2.43 5.82
CA ILE A 213 -3.15 1.92 7.15
C ILE A 213 -4.61 2.29 7.46
N GLY A 214 -5.00 3.55 7.20
CA GLY A 214 -6.37 4.02 7.39
C GLY A 214 -7.41 3.24 6.57
N TYR A 215 -7.17 3.09 5.26
CA TYR A 215 -8.07 2.32 4.39
C TYR A 215 -8.19 0.85 4.79
N SER A 216 -7.07 0.23 5.16
CA SER A 216 -7.08 -1.16 5.59
C SER A 216 -7.89 -1.33 6.87
N VAL A 217 -7.68 -0.46 7.86
CA VAL A 217 -8.40 -0.52 9.13
C VAL A 217 -9.90 -0.26 8.94
N ASP A 218 -10.30 0.68 8.10
CA ASP A 218 -11.72 0.97 7.82
C ASP A 218 -12.48 -0.25 7.29
N THR A 219 -11.94 -0.91 6.27
CA THR A 219 -12.55 -2.12 5.69
C THR A 219 -12.58 -3.28 6.70
N ASN A 220 -11.54 -3.40 7.53
CA ASN A 220 -11.46 -4.41 8.58
C ASN A 220 -12.44 -4.13 9.75
N ILE A 221 -12.70 -2.86 10.10
CA ILE A 221 -13.73 -2.46 11.08
C ILE A 221 -15.13 -2.74 10.52
N LEU A 222 -15.38 -2.43 9.23
CA LEU A 222 -16.66 -2.74 8.57
C LEU A 222 -16.98 -4.23 8.66
N LEU A 223 -16.04 -5.08 8.23
CA LEU A 223 -16.19 -6.54 8.28
C LEU A 223 -16.45 -7.01 9.73
N SER A 224 -15.60 -6.62 10.67
CA SER A 224 -15.74 -7.00 12.08
C SER A 224 -17.07 -6.53 12.67
N THR A 225 -17.56 -5.35 12.30
CA THR A 225 -18.85 -4.82 12.76
C THR A 225 -20.02 -5.64 12.19
N LYS A 226 -19.98 -5.98 10.91
CA LYS A 226 -21.00 -6.82 10.25
C LYS A 226 -21.06 -8.21 10.87
N VAL A 227 -19.91 -8.77 11.24
CA VAL A 227 -19.79 -10.14 11.78
C VAL A 227 -20.09 -10.21 13.28
N LEU A 228 -19.66 -9.23 14.08
CA LEU A 228 -19.75 -9.31 15.54
C LEU A 228 -20.96 -8.59 16.12
N LYS A 229 -21.39 -7.45 15.54
CA LYS A 229 -22.43 -6.59 16.12
C LYS A 229 -23.82 -6.80 15.51
N ARG A 230 -23.94 -7.28 14.26
CA ARG A 230 -25.25 -7.63 13.69
C ARG A 230 -25.78 -8.94 14.26
N LYS A 231 -27.04 -8.94 14.69
CA LYS A 231 -27.78 -10.10 15.18
C LYS A 231 -28.56 -10.76 14.03
N GLY A 232 -28.66 -12.08 14.08
CA GLY A 232 -29.41 -12.89 13.09
C GLY A 232 -28.59 -13.29 11.85
N GLY A 233 -29.00 -14.41 11.23
CA GLY A 233 -28.32 -15.03 10.09
C GLY A 233 -27.06 -15.81 10.47
N GLU A 234 -26.59 -16.65 9.54
CA GLU A 234 -25.35 -17.39 9.75
C GLU A 234 -24.12 -16.45 9.72
N VAL A 235 -23.01 -16.88 10.32
CA VAL A 235 -21.75 -16.12 10.29
C VAL A 235 -21.31 -15.86 8.85
N ILE A 236 -21.45 -16.88 7.98
CA ILE A 236 -21.06 -16.80 6.59
C ILE A 236 -21.87 -15.74 5.81
N ASP A 237 -23.19 -15.65 6.04
CA ASP A 237 -24.04 -14.63 5.41
C ASP A 237 -23.62 -13.22 5.81
N ARG A 238 -23.24 -13.03 7.08
CA ARG A 238 -22.76 -11.73 7.58
C ARG A 238 -21.42 -11.35 6.95
N ILE A 239 -20.52 -12.32 6.78
CA ILE A 239 -19.24 -12.12 6.07
C ILE A 239 -19.50 -11.75 4.61
N ILE A 240 -20.35 -12.49 3.89
CA ILE A 240 -20.65 -12.24 2.47
C ILE A 240 -21.28 -10.86 2.28
N ASN A 241 -22.20 -10.48 3.15
CA ASN A 241 -22.82 -9.16 3.10
C ASN A 241 -21.81 -8.04 3.41
N GLY A 242 -20.86 -8.28 4.33
CA GLY A 242 -19.73 -7.40 4.55
C GLY A 242 -18.83 -7.28 3.33
N MET A 243 -18.50 -8.42 2.71
CA MET A 243 -17.66 -8.54 1.52
C MET A 243 -18.22 -7.76 0.34
N LYS A 244 -19.52 -7.85 0.09
CA LYS A 244 -20.16 -7.03 -0.94
C LYS A 244 -19.95 -5.54 -0.73
N THR A 245 -20.29 -5.03 0.45
CA THR A 245 -20.14 -3.61 0.75
C THR A 245 -18.67 -3.19 0.67
N GLY A 246 -17.77 -3.95 1.28
CA GLY A 246 -16.36 -3.63 1.32
C GLY A 246 -15.68 -3.71 -0.06
N LEU A 247 -15.94 -4.75 -0.86
CA LEU A 247 -15.42 -4.84 -2.23
C LEU A 247 -15.93 -3.70 -3.11
N THR A 248 -17.20 -3.28 -2.96
CA THR A 248 -17.72 -2.11 -3.70
C THR A 248 -16.99 -0.82 -3.31
N MET A 249 -16.72 -0.62 -2.02
CA MET A 249 -15.94 0.53 -1.54
C MET A 249 -14.50 0.48 -2.09
N THR A 250 -13.80 -0.64 -1.94
CA THR A 250 -12.43 -0.81 -2.43
C THR A 250 -12.36 -0.63 -3.95
N LEU A 251 -13.30 -1.19 -4.72
CA LEU A 251 -13.32 -1.06 -6.17
C LEU A 251 -13.50 0.40 -6.61
N THR A 252 -14.38 1.14 -5.92
CA THR A 252 -14.59 2.57 -6.20
C THR A 252 -13.30 3.36 -5.96
N THR A 253 -12.65 3.12 -4.82
CA THR A 253 -11.38 3.78 -4.47
C THR A 253 -10.25 3.41 -5.42
N VAL A 254 -10.06 2.12 -5.74
CA VAL A 254 -9.05 1.65 -6.69
C VAL A 254 -9.28 2.29 -8.07
N THR A 255 -10.53 2.36 -8.53
CA THR A 255 -10.85 2.99 -9.82
C THR A 255 -10.45 4.46 -9.83
N ALA A 256 -10.80 5.21 -8.78
CA ALA A 256 -10.44 6.62 -8.66
C ALA A 256 -8.91 6.83 -8.62
N ILE A 257 -8.19 5.99 -7.86
CA ILE A 257 -6.74 6.05 -7.71
C ILE A 257 -6.02 5.66 -9.02
N VAL A 258 -6.52 4.67 -9.75
CA VAL A 258 -5.98 4.29 -11.06
C VAL A 258 -6.14 5.44 -12.05
N VAL A 259 -7.31 6.07 -12.08
CA VAL A 259 -7.50 7.28 -12.91
C VAL A 259 -6.53 8.37 -12.47
N ALA A 260 -6.44 8.66 -11.18
CA ALA A 260 -5.50 9.66 -10.67
C ALA A 260 -4.03 9.34 -11.03
N TYR A 261 -3.62 8.08 -10.98
CA TYR A 261 -2.30 7.63 -11.39
C TYR A 261 -2.02 7.90 -12.87
N LEU A 262 -2.98 7.59 -13.75
CA LEU A 262 -2.83 7.78 -15.20
C LEU A 262 -2.76 9.26 -15.63
N PHE A 263 -3.38 10.15 -14.86
CA PHE A 263 -3.44 11.59 -15.15
C PHE A 263 -2.48 12.44 -14.30
N SER A 264 -1.78 11.84 -13.34
CA SER A 264 -0.83 12.55 -12.48
C SER A 264 0.37 13.06 -13.27
N GLN A 265 0.74 14.33 -13.06
CA GLN A 265 1.95 14.94 -13.64
C GLN A 265 3.13 14.96 -12.67
N SER A 266 2.87 14.83 -11.37
CA SER A 266 3.89 14.85 -10.33
C SER A 266 4.41 13.44 -10.05
N ALA A 267 5.73 13.30 -9.95
CA ALA A 267 6.37 12.05 -9.52
C ALA A 267 5.90 11.62 -8.12
N ALA A 268 5.72 12.59 -7.21
CA ALA A 268 5.25 12.36 -5.85
C ALA A 268 3.81 11.81 -5.82
N LEU A 269 2.89 12.45 -6.56
CA LEU A 269 1.51 11.97 -6.67
C LEU A 269 1.44 10.58 -7.32
N SER A 270 2.23 10.35 -8.36
CA SER A 270 2.28 9.05 -9.04
C SER A 270 2.76 7.95 -8.10
N GLN A 271 3.73 8.24 -7.22
CA GLN A 271 4.18 7.31 -6.20
C GLN A 271 3.12 7.03 -5.13
N ILE A 272 2.38 8.05 -4.67
CA ILE A 272 1.27 7.86 -3.73
C ILE A 272 0.25 6.89 -4.32
N MET A 273 -0.21 7.15 -5.55
CA MET A 273 -1.24 6.33 -6.18
C MET A 273 -0.74 4.90 -6.43
N LEU A 274 0.51 4.71 -6.85
CA LEU A 274 1.10 3.39 -7.05
C LEU A 274 1.09 2.54 -5.76
N ILE A 275 1.55 3.13 -4.65
CA ILE A 275 1.57 2.46 -3.34
C ILE A 275 0.15 2.10 -2.90
N LEU A 276 -0.81 3.02 -3.08
CA LEU A 276 -2.21 2.75 -2.72
C LEU A 276 -2.85 1.67 -3.60
N ILE A 277 -2.56 1.61 -4.91
CA ILE A 277 -3.07 0.54 -5.79
C ILE A 277 -2.60 -0.82 -5.27
N ILE A 278 -1.29 -0.97 -5.05
CA ILE A 278 -0.68 -2.22 -4.58
C ILE A 278 -1.26 -2.60 -3.21
N GLY A 279 -1.35 -1.62 -2.31
CA GLY A 279 -1.86 -1.83 -0.96
C GLY A 279 -3.34 -2.18 -0.90
N LEU A 280 -4.19 -1.57 -1.73
CA LEU A 280 -5.62 -1.89 -1.76
C LEU A 280 -5.89 -3.28 -2.36
N LEU A 281 -5.10 -3.71 -3.35
CA LEU A 281 -5.19 -5.07 -3.89
C LEU A 281 -4.80 -6.11 -2.84
N THR A 282 -3.75 -5.83 -2.07
CA THR A 282 -3.31 -6.68 -0.97
C THR A 282 -4.31 -6.68 0.19
N ASP A 283 -4.92 -5.53 0.49
CA ASP A 283 -5.92 -5.38 1.55
C ASP A 283 -7.14 -6.28 1.33
N VAL A 284 -7.59 -6.44 0.07
CA VAL A 284 -8.69 -7.37 -0.26
C VAL A 284 -8.37 -8.78 0.21
N LEU A 285 -7.16 -9.27 -0.05
CA LEU A 285 -6.74 -10.61 0.38
C LEU A 285 -6.66 -10.70 1.90
N ASN A 286 -5.99 -9.76 2.56
CA ASN A 286 -5.83 -9.79 4.01
C ASN A 286 -7.17 -9.64 4.73
N THR A 287 -8.03 -8.71 4.32
CA THR A 287 -9.33 -8.50 4.97
C THR A 287 -10.27 -9.70 4.80
N TRP A 288 -10.47 -10.18 3.57
CA TRP A 288 -11.49 -11.20 3.29
C TRP A 288 -11.01 -12.63 3.48
N VAL A 289 -9.69 -12.87 3.56
CA VAL A 289 -9.14 -14.19 3.87
C VAL A 289 -8.62 -14.24 5.30
N GLN A 290 -7.70 -13.34 5.67
CA GLN A 290 -7.06 -13.34 6.99
C GLN A 290 -8.03 -12.94 8.10
N ASN A 291 -8.53 -11.70 8.07
CA ASN A 291 -9.37 -11.19 9.15
C ASN A 291 -10.72 -11.93 9.21
N ALA A 292 -11.39 -12.13 8.08
CA ALA A 292 -12.64 -12.90 8.04
C ALA A 292 -12.47 -14.33 8.57
N GLY A 293 -11.38 -15.00 8.22
CA GLY A 293 -11.06 -16.35 8.71
C GLY A 293 -10.77 -16.38 10.21
N ILE A 294 -10.03 -15.40 10.74
CA ILE A 294 -9.76 -15.28 12.19
C ILE A 294 -11.05 -15.01 12.97
N LEU A 295 -11.90 -14.09 12.49
CA LEU A 295 -13.19 -13.79 13.13
C LEU A 295 -14.11 -15.01 13.15
N ARG A 296 -14.13 -15.79 12.07
CA ARG A 296 -14.91 -17.03 12.01
C ARG A 296 -14.39 -18.06 13.02
N LEU A 297 -13.08 -18.29 13.07
CA LEU A 297 -12.46 -19.17 14.08
C LEU A 297 -12.81 -18.75 15.51
N TYR A 298 -12.77 -17.44 15.78
CA TYR A 298 -13.11 -16.88 17.07
C TYR A 298 -14.57 -17.16 17.46
N LEU A 299 -15.50 -16.93 16.55
CA LEU A 299 -16.93 -17.18 16.79
C LEU A 299 -17.23 -18.67 16.98
N GLU A 300 -16.65 -19.56 16.15
CA GLU A 300 -16.83 -21.01 16.30
C GLU A 300 -16.35 -21.52 17.67
N ARG A 301 -15.22 -21.02 18.17
CA ARG A 301 -14.71 -21.38 19.50
C ARG A 301 -15.60 -20.86 20.62
N ARG A 302 -16.18 -19.67 20.45
CA ARG A 302 -17.08 -19.08 21.45
C ARG A 302 -18.40 -19.85 21.55
N THR A 303 -18.95 -20.36 20.44
CA THR A 303 -20.16 -21.20 20.42
C THR A 303 -19.92 -22.60 20.98
N LYS A 304 -18.69 -23.14 20.93
CA LYS A 304 -18.36 -24.45 21.52
C LYS A 304 -18.11 -24.40 23.03
N ASN A 305 -17.76 -23.23 23.56
CA ASN A 305 -17.36 -23.06 24.96
C ASN A 305 -18.45 -22.39 25.83
N GLY A 306 -19.63 -22.10 25.29
CA GLY A 306 -20.76 -21.51 26.00
C GLY A 306 -22.04 -22.27 25.69
#